data_AF-A0A4Y2G6S6-F1
#
_entry.id   AF-A0A4Y2G6S6-F1
#
_cell.length_a   1.000
_cell.length_b   1.000
_cell.length_c   1.000
_cell.angle_alpha   90.00
_cell.angle_beta   90.00
_cell.angle_gamma   90.00
#
_symmetry.space_group_name_H-M   'P 1'
#
loop_
_entity.id
_entity.type
_entity.pdbx_description
1 polymer ?
#
loop_
_entity_poly.entity_id
_entity_poly.type
_entity_poly.pdbx_seq_one_letter_code
_entity_poly.pdbx_strand_id
1 'polypeptide(L)'
;MVFVNSDGEPPFERDIYVYPLNPENQQQPFININILSSNSDPMAYPILFPYGEPGWQPNWRCESYQGAPGNQSRVNVTMLQYKSALTAVKDNFNPIISSGELTQQWIVDSYLQVEAT
;
A
#
# COMPACT_ATOMS: atom_id res chain seq x y z
N MET A 1 -2.48 2.39 15.20
CA MET A 1 -3.62 3.12 14.59
C MET A 1 -4.90 2.57 15.19
N VAL A 2 -5.84 3.40 15.63
CA VAL A 2 -7.13 2.95 16.21
C VAL A 2 -8.23 3.50 15.34
N PHE A 3 -9.02 2.62 14.75
CA PHE A 3 -10.19 2.98 13.96
C PHE A 3 -11.43 2.82 14.82
N VAL A 4 -12.27 3.85 14.85
CA VAL A 4 -13.56 3.82 15.56
C VAL A 4 -14.62 4.14 14.53
N ASN A 5 -15.49 3.17 14.25
CA ASN A 5 -16.68 3.36 13.43
C ASN A 5 -17.90 2.90 14.23
N SER A 6 -19.05 3.54 14.03
CA SER A 6 -20.31 3.18 14.69
C SER A 6 -20.73 1.74 14.42
N ASP A 7 -20.40 1.25 13.22
CA ASP A 7 -20.91 -0.02 12.69
C ASP A 7 -19.87 -1.15 12.76
N GLY A 8 -18.67 -0.86 13.30
CA GLY A 8 -17.56 -1.81 13.37
C GLY A 8 -16.87 -2.09 12.02
N GLU A 9 -17.38 -1.51 10.93
CA GLU A 9 -16.73 -1.60 9.61
C GLU A 9 -15.43 -0.78 9.57
N PRO A 10 -14.39 -1.29 8.91
CA PRO A 10 -13.17 -0.53 8.67
C PRO A 10 -13.48 0.77 7.91
N PRO A 11 -12.93 1.92 8.32
CA PRO A 11 -13.14 3.16 7.58
C PRO A 11 -12.50 3.08 6.20
N PHE A 12 -13.28 3.40 5.17
CA PHE A 12 -12.85 3.43 3.78
C PHE A 12 -11.99 4.67 3.46
N GLU A 13 -12.35 5.82 4.04
CA GLU A 13 -11.62 7.09 3.88
C GLU A 13 -10.37 7.12 4.77
N ARG A 14 -9.28 6.52 4.28
CA ARG A 14 -7.94 6.54 4.91
C ARG A 14 -6.93 7.32 4.06
N ASP A 15 -7.39 8.41 3.46
CA ASP A 15 -6.55 9.27 2.65
C ASP A 15 -5.53 10.02 3.53
N ILE A 16 -4.33 10.21 2.98
CA ILE A 16 -3.27 11.00 3.62
C ILE A 16 -3.28 12.39 2.98
N TYR A 17 -3.46 13.43 3.79
CA TYR A 17 -3.34 14.82 3.35
C TYR A 17 -1.96 15.37 3.69
N VAL A 18 -1.22 15.77 2.66
CA VAL A 18 0.12 16.38 2.82
C VAL A 18 0.01 17.88 2.57
N TYR A 19 0.46 18.68 3.53
CA TYR A 19 0.48 20.14 3.43
C TYR A 19 1.92 20.61 3.14
N PRO A 20 2.27 20.85 1.87
CA PRO A 20 3.60 21.36 1.53
C PRO A 20 3.79 22.77 2.10
N LEU A 21 5.02 23.09 2.51
CA LEU A 21 5.38 24.41 3.04
C LEU A 21 5.18 25.53 1.99
N ASN A 22 5.38 25.21 0.71
CA ASN A 22 5.18 26.11 -0.42
C ASN A 22 4.20 25.46 -1.41
N PRO A 23 2.87 25.60 -1.21
CA PRO A 23 1.89 25.00 -2.10
C PRO A 23 1.89 25.70 -3.48
N GLU A 24 1.88 24.91 -4.55
CA GLU A 24 1.75 25.44 -5.92
C GLU A 24 0.41 26.15 -6.15
N ASN A 25 -0.66 25.62 -5.54
CA ASN A 25 -1.99 26.19 -5.60
C ASN A 25 -2.45 26.63 -4.20
N GLN A 26 -2.56 27.94 -3.98
CA GLN A 26 -3.02 28.49 -2.70
C GLN A 26 -4.49 28.14 -2.38
N GLN A 27 -5.32 27.85 -3.40
CA GLN A 27 -6.71 27.45 -3.20
C GLN A 27 -6.87 25.98 -2.80
N GLN A 28 -5.88 25.14 -3.12
CA GLN A 28 -5.79 23.75 -2.69
C GLN A 28 -4.40 23.52 -2.09
N PRO A 29 -4.18 23.94 -0.83
CA PRO A 29 -2.85 23.98 -0.22
C PRO A 29 -2.37 22.61 0.26
N PHE A 30 -2.96 21.53 -0.24
CA PHE A 30 -2.67 20.16 0.16
C PHE A 30 -2.68 19.20 -1.02
N ILE A 31 -1.92 18.13 -0.87
CA ILE A 31 -1.93 16.97 -1.76
C ILE A 31 -2.74 15.88 -1.05
N ASN A 32 -3.82 15.40 -1.69
CA ASN A 32 -4.55 14.24 -1.22
C ASN A 32 -3.91 12.98 -1.83
N ILE A 33 -3.42 12.10 -0.97
CA ILE A 33 -2.94 10.76 -1.32
C ILE A 33 -4.05 9.80 -0.96
N ASN A 34 -4.81 9.40 -1.99
CA ASN A 34 -5.90 8.44 -1.83
C ASN A 34 -5.38 7.06 -1.37
N ILE A 35 -6.21 6.29 -0.67
CA ILE A 35 -5.90 4.91 -0.27
C ILE A 35 -5.40 4.01 -1.42
N LEU A 36 -5.88 4.21 -2.65
CA LEU A 36 -5.46 3.47 -3.85
C LEU A 36 -4.22 4.07 -4.55
N SER A 37 -3.65 5.14 -4.00
CA SER A 37 -2.40 5.72 -4.51
C SER A 37 -1.24 4.76 -4.26
N SER A 38 -0.34 4.63 -5.22
CA SER A 38 0.93 3.93 -5.02
C SER A 38 1.77 4.54 -3.89
N ASN A 39 1.51 5.80 -3.49
CA ASN A 39 2.25 6.42 -2.39
C ASN A 39 1.64 6.13 -1.01
N SER A 40 0.48 5.49 -0.91
CA SER A 40 -0.24 5.29 0.35
C SER A 40 0.59 4.48 1.36
N ASP A 41 0.98 3.25 1.00
CA ASP A 41 1.78 2.37 1.86
C ASP A 41 3.17 2.97 2.21
N PRO A 42 3.96 3.50 1.26
CA PRO A 42 5.24 4.13 1.56
C PRO A 42 5.13 5.35 2.49
N MET A 43 4.06 6.14 2.36
CA MET A 43 3.84 7.32 3.21
C MET A 43 3.35 6.95 4.62
N ALA A 44 2.56 5.88 4.76
CA ALA A 44 2.10 5.39 6.05
C ALA A 44 3.21 4.64 6.81
N TYR A 45 4.11 3.96 6.10
CA TYR A 45 5.20 3.15 6.68
C TYR A 45 6.58 3.47 6.09
N PRO A 46 7.10 4.71 6.19
CA PRO A 46 8.36 5.08 5.52
C PRO A 46 9.57 4.23 5.91
N ILE A 47 9.61 3.72 7.15
CA ILE A 47 10.68 2.84 7.65
C ILE A 47 10.68 1.48 6.91
N LEU A 48 9.52 1.01 6.44
CA LEU A 48 9.38 -0.23 5.69
C LEU A 48 9.72 -0.08 4.21
N PHE A 49 9.68 1.15 3.69
CA PHE A 49 9.94 1.52 2.29
C PHE A 49 11.05 2.59 2.21
N PRO A 50 12.28 2.25 2.64
CA PRO A 50 13.34 3.23 2.85
C PRO A 50 13.84 3.90 1.56
N TYR A 51 13.56 3.33 0.39
CA TYR A 51 13.95 3.91 -0.89
C TYR A 51 12.79 4.59 -1.62
N GLY A 52 11.61 4.69 -0.99
CA GLY A 52 10.44 5.35 -1.56
C GLY A 52 9.87 4.63 -2.78
N GLU A 53 10.01 3.30 -2.84
CA GLU A 53 9.43 2.51 -3.92
C GLU A 53 7.91 2.65 -3.94
N PRO A 54 7.29 2.77 -5.14
CA PRO A 54 5.84 2.85 -5.23
C PRO A 54 5.19 1.56 -4.73
N GLY A 55 4.11 1.74 -3.97
CA GLY A 55 3.17 0.71 -3.56
C GLY A 55 2.30 0.20 -4.70
N TRP A 56 1.30 -0.63 -4.36
CA TRP A 56 0.31 -1.09 -5.32
C TRP A 56 -0.53 0.07 -5.90
N GLN A 57 -0.91 -0.05 -7.16
CA GLN A 57 -1.80 0.89 -7.84
C GLN A 57 -2.84 0.16 -8.70
N PRO A 58 -4.02 0.76 -8.91
CA PRO A 58 -5.02 0.24 -9.85
C PRO A 58 -4.43 0.03 -11.25
N ASN A 59 -4.91 -1.02 -11.92
CA ASN A 59 -4.49 -1.39 -13.27
C ASN A 59 -2.99 -1.72 -13.42
N TRP A 60 -2.29 -2.06 -12.33
CA TRP A 60 -0.92 -2.56 -12.41
C TRP A 60 -0.90 -3.89 -13.17
N ARG A 61 -0.34 -3.88 -14.38
CA ARG A 61 -0.22 -5.07 -15.21
C ARG A 61 0.85 -6.03 -14.66
N CYS A 62 0.50 -7.31 -14.62
CA CYS A 62 1.47 -8.37 -14.37
C CYS A 62 2.29 -8.55 -15.65
N GLU A 63 3.50 -8.00 -15.68
CA GLU A 63 4.41 -8.24 -16.80
C GLU A 63 4.84 -9.71 -16.82
N SER A 64 4.79 -10.33 -17.99
CA SER A 64 5.35 -11.67 -18.18
C SER A 64 6.87 -11.57 -18.17
N TYR A 65 7.54 -12.17 -17.20
CA TYR A 65 9.00 -12.34 -17.24
C TYR A 65 9.37 -13.54 -18.15
N GLN A 66 10.58 -13.52 -18.72
CA GLN A 66 11.06 -14.60 -19.59
C GLN A 66 11.02 -15.94 -18.85
N GLY A 67 10.23 -16.89 -19.39
CA GLY A 67 10.10 -18.25 -18.85
C GLY A 67 8.83 -18.51 -18.04
N ALA A 68 8.02 -17.50 -17.73
CA ALA A 68 6.69 -17.71 -17.14
C ALA A 68 5.69 -18.10 -18.25
N PRO A 69 4.93 -19.22 -18.12
CA PRO A 69 3.78 -19.44 -18.98
C PRO A 69 2.80 -18.30 -18.74
N GLY A 70 2.65 -17.42 -19.73
CA GLY A 70 1.80 -16.24 -19.61
C GLY A 70 0.39 -16.64 -19.19
N ASN A 71 -0.05 -16.21 -18.02
CA ASN A 71 -1.39 -16.49 -17.55
C ASN A 71 -2.35 -15.50 -18.23
N GLN A 72 -2.88 -15.87 -19.39
CA GLN A 72 -3.75 -15.01 -20.22
C GLN A 72 -5.04 -14.55 -19.49
N SER A 73 -5.38 -15.19 -18.36
CA SER A 73 -6.56 -14.85 -17.55
C SER A 73 -6.34 -13.75 -16.51
N ARG A 74 -5.09 -13.51 -16.06
CA ARG A 74 -4.76 -12.55 -14.99
C ARG A 74 -3.81 -11.48 -15.50
N VAL A 75 -4.41 -10.43 -16.07
CA VAL A 75 -3.67 -9.32 -16.69
C VAL A 75 -3.13 -8.32 -15.65
N ASN A 76 -3.81 -8.18 -14.51
CA ASN A 76 -3.47 -7.21 -13.47
C ASN A 76 -3.07 -7.90 -12.16
N VAL A 77 -2.11 -7.31 -11.46
CA VAL A 77 -1.73 -7.67 -10.09
C VAL A 77 -2.79 -7.13 -9.14
N THR A 78 -3.40 -7.97 -8.31
CA THR A 78 -4.33 -7.51 -7.27
C THR A 78 -3.58 -6.99 -6.05
N MET A 79 -4.22 -6.14 -5.23
CA MET A 79 -3.62 -5.64 -3.99
C MET A 79 -3.23 -6.79 -3.05
N LEU A 80 -4.07 -7.81 -2.94
CA LEU A 80 -3.78 -9.02 -2.15
C LEU A 80 -2.52 -9.73 -2.66
N GLN A 81 -2.36 -9.89 -3.98
CA GLN A 81 -1.17 -10.53 -4.56
C GLN A 81 0.10 -9.72 -4.23
N TYR A 82 0.03 -8.39 -4.38
CA TYR A 82 1.14 -7.50 -4.04
C TYR A 82 1.53 -7.60 -2.56
N LYS A 83 0.57 -7.43 -1.64
CA LYS A 83 0.83 -7.47 -0.19
C LYS A 83 1.29 -8.86 0.29
N SER A 84 0.81 -9.93 -0.35
CA SER A 84 1.32 -11.29 -0.11
C SER A 84 2.78 -11.44 -0.55
N ALA A 85 3.15 -10.87 -1.70
CA ALA A 85 4.53 -10.93 -2.19
C ALA A 85 5.53 -10.13 -1.31
N LEU A 86 5.05 -9.08 -0.63
CA LEU A 86 5.81 -8.30 0.34
C LEU A 86 6.10 -9.07 1.64
N THR A 87 5.23 -10.00 2.03
CA THR A 87 5.39 -10.82 3.25
C THR A 87 5.97 -12.21 2.97
N ALA A 88 6.24 -12.53 1.71
CA ALA A 88 6.87 -13.79 1.33
C ALA A 88 8.25 -13.93 1.98
N VAL A 89 8.51 -15.13 2.53
CA VAL A 89 9.82 -15.50 3.07
C VAL A 89 10.81 -15.61 1.91
N LYS A 90 11.93 -14.89 2.02
CA LYS A 90 13.01 -14.83 1.04
C LYS A 90 14.34 -14.96 1.77
N ASP A 91 15.39 -15.35 1.06
CA ASP A 91 16.75 -15.51 1.64
C ASP A 91 17.46 -14.18 1.93
N ASN A 92 16.78 -13.04 1.74
CA ASN A 92 17.30 -11.70 1.99
C ASN A 92 16.54 -10.99 3.13
N PHE A 93 17.13 -9.92 3.64
CA PHE A 93 16.48 -9.08 4.64
C PHE A 93 15.17 -8.49 4.08
N ASN A 94 14.08 -8.69 4.79
CA ASN A 94 12.78 -8.12 4.47
C ASN A 94 12.33 -7.20 5.62
N PRO A 95 12.25 -5.88 5.39
CA PRO A 95 11.93 -4.91 6.44
C PRO A 95 10.54 -5.14 7.03
N ILE A 96 9.56 -5.57 6.23
CA ILE A 96 8.17 -5.73 6.67
C ILE A 96 8.06 -6.82 7.72
N ILE A 97 8.63 -8.01 7.49
CA ILE A 97 8.55 -9.12 8.45
C ILE A 97 9.55 -9.00 9.61
N SER A 98 10.58 -8.15 9.47
CA SER A 98 11.63 -7.98 10.50
C SER A 98 11.34 -6.84 11.48
N SER A 99 10.23 -6.12 11.33
CA SER A 99 9.93 -4.91 12.11
C SER A 99 9.09 -5.14 13.37
N GLY A 100 8.84 -6.41 13.76
CA GLY A 100 8.22 -6.76 15.04
C GLY A 100 6.77 -6.25 15.16
N GLU A 101 6.49 -5.37 16.12
CA GLU A 101 5.15 -4.81 16.34
C GLU A 101 4.63 -4.05 15.11
N LEU A 102 5.53 -3.37 14.39
CA LEU A 102 5.17 -2.65 13.17
C LEU A 102 4.71 -3.62 12.07
N THR A 103 5.24 -4.84 12.04
CA THR A 103 4.77 -5.91 11.15
C THR A 103 3.31 -6.24 11.42
N GLN A 104 2.92 -6.36 12.69
CA GLN A 104 1.53 -6.66 13.06
C GLN A 104 0.60 -5.53 12.63
N GLN A 105 0.99 -4.28 12.88
CA GLN A 105 0.23 -3.11 12.44
C GLN A 105 0.07 -3.08 10.92
N TRP A 106 1.17 -3.30 10.17
CA TRP A 106 1.14 -3.33 8.71
C TRP A 106 0.25 -4.44 8.16
N ILE A 107 0.26 -5.64 8.76
CA ILE A 107 -0.59 -6.77 8.34
C ILE A 107 -2.07 -6.44 8.56
N VAL A 108 -2.43 -5.91 9.73
CA VAL A 108 -3.82 -5.54 10.03
C VAL A 108 -4.30 -4.45 9.07
N ASP A 109 -3.51 -3.38 8.89
CA ASP A 109 -3.89 -2.30 7.98
C ASP A 109 -3.99 -2.78 6.53
N SER A 110 -3.06 -3.63 6.10
CA SER A 110 -3.07 -4.30 4.80
C SER A 110 -4.32 -5.12 4.56
N TYR A 111 -4.78 -5.90 5.54
CA TYR A 111 -6.04 -6.63 5.47
C TYR A 111 -7.22 -5.68 5.25
N LEU A 112 -7.29 -4.60 6.04
CA LEU A 112 -8.35 -3.61 5.90
C LEU A 112 -8.32 -2.92 4.53
N GLN A 113 -7.14 -2.68 3.94
CA GLN A 113 -7.03 -2.09 2.60
C GLN A 113 -7.55 -3.07 1.52
N VAL A 114 -7.22 -4.36 1.65
CA VAL A 114 -7.66 -5.40 0.70
C VAL A 114 -9.17 -5.61 0.75
N GLU A 115 -9.77 -5.72 1.93
CA GLU A 115 -11.22 -5.96 2.07
C GLU A 115 -12.07 -4.73 1.73
N ALA A 116 -11.47 -3.53 1.79
CA ALA A 116 -12.12 -2.31 1.37
C ALA A 116 -12.27 -2.20 -0.17
N THR A 117 -11.42 -2.88 -0.94
CA THR A 117 -11.26 -2.65 -2.40
C THR A 117 -11.96 -3.69 -3.27
#